data_AF-A0A514BXR8-F1
#
_entry.id   AF-A0A514BXR8-F1
#
_cell.length_a   1.000
_cell.length_b   1.000
_cell.length_c   1.000
_cell.angle_alpha   90.00
_cell.angle_beta   90.00
_cell.angle_gamma   90.00
#
_symmetry.space_group_name_H-M   'P 1'
#
loop_
_entity.id
_entity.type
_entity.pdbx_description
1 polymer ?
#
loop_
_entity_poly.entity_id
_entity_poly.type
_entity_poly.pdbx_seq_one_letter_code
_entity_poly.pdbx_strand_id
1 'polypeptide(L)'
;MKGFLAFLVLQTISVPAYSPPAALPEPAPDQLSLVVATTVSETDPQPLCDRPNCTSLFLGRYREAVTLAGPITPMDFVARVEMGSPWIRPYRLALIVEQRPGKEPLVRAMTGFSQRSGKACFQAGQLSGLRWSPEGPGISREAGALCVSETPQAGDAQGSNSGR
;
A
#
# COMPACT_ATOMS: atom_id res chain seq x y z
N MET A 1 -65.53 29.01 8.31
CA MET A 1 -65.26 27.56 8.23
C MET A 1 -63.79 27.37 7.88
N LYS A 2 -63.07 26.69 8.78
CA LYS A 2 -61.86 25.86 8.58
C LYS A 2 -60.72 26.41 7.71
N GLY A 3 -59.70 26.95 8.38
CA GLY A 3 -58.33 26.96 7.87
C GLY A 3 -57.73 25.55 7.90
N PHE A 4 -56.95 25.21 6.87
CA PHE A 4 -56.12 24.01 6.82
C PHE A 4 -54.65 24.46 6.84
N LEU A 5 -54.02 24.36 8.00
CA LEU A 5 -52.57 24.30 8.11
C LEU A 5 -52.13 22.94 7.55
N ALA A 6 -51.37 22.94 6.46
CA ALA A 6 -50.66 21.75 6.01
C ALA A 6 -49.39 21.60 6.85
N PHE A 7 -49.35 20.58 7.70
CA PHE A 7 -48.17 20.19 8.47
C PHE A 7 -47.29 19.26 7.63
N LEU A 8 -45.99 19.57 7.60
CA LEU A 8 -44.91 18.83 6.97
C LEU A 8 -44.71 17.43 7.58
N VAL A 9 -44.25 16.47 6.77
CA VAL A 9 -43.33 15.43 7.24
C VAL A 9 -42.20 15.28 6.23
N LEU A 10 -41.10 16.01 6.42
CA LEU A 10 -39.82 15.59 5.85
C LEU A 10 -39.38 14.34 6.62
N GLN A 11 -39.42 13.18 5.97
CA GLN A 11 -38.77 11.99 6.51
C GLN A 11 -37.26 12.17 6.33
N THR A 12 -36.58 12.60 7.39
CA THR A 12 -35.12 12.54 7.45
C THR A 12 -34.73 11.07 7.55
N ILE A 13 -34.37 10.47 6.41
CA ILE A 13 -33.73 9.16 6.39
C ILE A 13 -32.41 9.32 7.13
N SER A 14 -32.39 8.92 8.41
CA SER A 14 -31.16 8.82 9.20
C SER A 14 -30.38 7.65 8.63
N VAL A 15 -29.56 7.93 7.62
CA VAL A 15 -28.52 7.00 7.18
C VAL A 15 -27.60 6.83 8.39
N PRO A 16 -27.41 5.61 8.93
CA PRO A 16 -26.49 5.41 10.03
C PRO A 16 -25.15 5.99 9.63
N ALA A 17 -24.63 6.91 10.45
CA ALA A 17 -23.32 7.51 10.23
C ALA A 17 -22.30 6.37 10.11
N TYR A 18 -21.80 6.16 8.90
CA TYR A 18 -20.70 5.24 8.64
C TYR A 18 -19.57 5.61 9.59
N SER A 19 -19.34 4.79 10.61
CA SER A 19 -18.17 4.93 11.47
C SER A 19 -16.99 4.47 10.61
N PRO A 20 -16.05 5.35 10.24
CA PRO A 20 -14.87 4.91 9.52
C PRO A 20 -14.19 3.81 10.35
N PRO A 21 -13.67 2.74 9.72
CA PRO A 21 -12.94 1.71 10.45
C PRO A 21 -11.86 2.38 11.31
N ALA A 22 -11.74 1.93 12.56
CA ALA A 22 -10.74 2.47 13.47
C ALA A 22 -9.35 2.38 12.82
N ALA A 23 -8.56 3.44 12.94
CA ALA A 23 -7.20 3.48 12.40
C ALA A 23 -6.42 2.26 12.89
N LEU A 24 -5.76 1.56 11.96
CA LEU A 24 -4.91 0.43 12.31
C LEU A 24 -3.81 0.88 13.27
N PRO A 25 -3.41 0.03 14.23
CA PRO A 25 -2.34 0.38 15.15
C PRO A 25 -1.03 0.65 14.39
N GLU A 26 -0.21 1.52 14.97
CA GLU A 26 1.14 1.80 14.50
C GLU A 26 1.97 0.51 14.59
N PRO A 27 2.64 0.08 13.50
CA PRO A 27 3.44 -1.14 13.49
C PRO A 27 4.80 -0.87 14.12
N ALA A 28 5.45 -1.91 14.63
CA ALA A 28 6.84 -1.79 15.08
C ALA A 28 7.76 -1.67 13.85
N PRO A 29 8.77 -0.77 13.84
CA PRO A 29 9.62 -0.56 12.68
C PRO A 29 10.40 -1.81 12.22
N ASP A 30 10.73 -2.72 13.14
CA ASP A 30 11.39 -4.00 12.88
C ASP A 30 10.46 -5.07 12.26
N GLN A 31 9.16 -4.78 12.16
CA GLN A 31 8.17 -5.60 11.46
C GLN A 31 7.91 -5.12 10.04
N LEU A 32 8.50 -4.00 9.61
CA LEU A 32 8.26 -3.43 8.30
C LEU A 32 9.32 -3.86 7.29
N SER A 33 8.87 -4.34 6.14
CA SER A 33 9.69 -4.68 4.99
C SER A 33 9.31 -3.79 3.80
N LEU A 34 10.30 -3.31 3.06
CA LEU A 34 10.12 -2.59 1.80
C LEU A 34 10.43 -3.58 0.69
N VAL A 35 9.42 -3.88 -0.12
CA VAL A 35 9.45 -5.00 -1.05
C VAL A 35 9.04 -4.52 -2.43
N VAL A 36 9.72 -4.98 -3.48
CA VAL A 36 9.24 -4.89 -4.86
C VAL A 36 8.75 -6.27 -5.26
N ALA A 37 7.50 -6.38 -5.72
CA ALA A 37 6.92 -7.65 -6.13
C ALA A 37 5.93 -7.47 -7.29
N THR A 38 5.64 -8.58 -7.99
CA THR A 38 4.66 -8.63 -9.06
C THR A 38 3.35 -9.20 -8.51
N THR A 39 2.23 -8.51 -8.71
CA THR A 39 0.92 -9.07 -8.36
C THR A 39 0.60 -10.26 -9.25
N VAL A 40 0.07 -11.33 -8.66
CA VAL A 40 -0.48 -12.43 -9.44
C VAL A 40 -1.84 -11.98 -9.95
N SER A 41 -1.99 -11.92 -11.27
CA SER A 41 -3.26 -11.58 -11.91
C SER A 41 -4.24 -12.71 -11.70
N GLU A 42 -5.11 -12.56 -10.71
CA GLU A 42 -6.30 -13.37 -10.60
C GLU A 42 -7.49 -12.48 -10.25
N THR A 43 -8.63 -12.89 -10.79
CA THR A 43 -9.98 -12.36 -10.64
C THR A 43 -10.50 -12.20 -9.21
N ASP A 44 -9.70 -12.41 -8.17
CA ASP A 44 -10.16 -12.24 -6.78
C ASP A 44 -8.97 -12.23 -5.83
N PRO A 45 -8.59 -11.10 -5.23
CA PRO A 45 -8.48 -11.16 -3.80
C PRO A 45 -9.87 -11.46 -3.26
N GLN A 46 -10.04 -12.59 -2.56
CA GLN A 46 -11.30 -12.84 -1.89
C GLN A 46 -11.45 -11.83 -0.74
N PRO A 47 -12.59 -11.14 -0.61
CA PRO A 47 -12.87 -10.35 0.57
C PRO A 47 -12.83 -11.28 1.79
N LEU A 48 -12.11 -10.87 2.83
CA LEU A 48 -11.82 -11.71 4.01
C LEU A 48 -13.00 -11.87 4.99
N CYS A 49 -14.23 -11.83 4.50
CA CYS A 49 -15.40 -11.56 5.31
C CYS A 49 -16.71 -11.89 4.60
N ASP A 50 -17.57 -12.64 5.28
CA ASP A 50 -18.90 -13.07 4.78
C ASP A 50 -19.99 -11.99 4.91
N ARG A 51 -19.63 -10.70 5.07
CA ARG A 51 -20.58 -9.61 5.33
C ARG A 51 -20.65 -8.60 4.18
N PRO A 52 -21.85 -8.10 3.83
CA PRO A 52 -22.06 -7.19 2.69
C PRO A 52 -21.39 -5.81 2.82
N ASN A 53 -20.86 -5.45 3.99
CA ASN A 53 -20.21 -4.15 4.26
C ASN A 53 -18.72 -4.29 4.62
N CYS A 54 -18.08 -5.37 4.20
CA CYS A 54 -16.65 -5.53 4.38
C CYS A 54 -15.92 -4.96 3.17
N THR A 55 -15.59 -3.68 3.24
CA THR A 55 -15.46 -2.83 2.05
C THR A 55 -14.05 -2.59 1.54
N SER A 56 -12.99 -3.22 2.06
CA SER A 56 -11.66 -2.89 1.53
C SER A 56 -10.54 -3.88 1.76
N LEU A 57 -10.70 -4.96 2.54
CA LEU A 57 -9.59 -5.87 2.86
C LEU A 57 -9.63 -7.18 2.06
N PHE A 58 -8.53 -7.42 1.38
CA PHE A 58 -8.37 -8.38 0.30
C PHE A 58 -7.13 -9.26 0.54
N LEU A 59 -7.14 -10.53 0.12
CA LEU A 59 -5.91 -11.35 0.09
C LEU A 59 -5.19 -11.20 -1.24
N GLY A 60 -4.15 -10.37 -1.25
CA GLY A 60 -3.27 -10.18 -2.40
C GLY A 60 -2.23 -11.29 -2.48
N ARG A 61 -2.01 -11.82 -3.68
CA ARG A 61 -0.94 -12.77 -4.00
C ARG A 61 0.17 -12.08 -4.78
N TYR A 62 1.41 -12.31 -4.36
CA TYR A 62 2.59 -11.67 -4.90
C TYR A 62 3.66 -12.71 -5.22
N ARG A 63 4.42 -12.45 -6.28
CA ARG A 63 5.56 -13.27 -6.72
C ARG A 63 6.77 -12.41 -7.04
N GLU A 64 7.92 -13.05 -7.22
CA GLU A 64 9.19 -12.39 -7.59
C GLU A 64 9.56 -11.27 -6.61
N ALA A 65 9.25 -11.48 -5.32
CA ALA A 65 9.46 -10.49 -4.28
C ALA A 65 10.95 -10.28 -4.03
N VAL A 66 11.37 -9.02 -4.03
CA VAL A 66 12.71 -8.58 -3.66
C VAL A 66 12.58 -7.64 -2.47
N THR A 67 13.14 -8.05 -1.32
CA THR A 67 13.18 -7.20 -0.13
C THR A 67 14.36 -6.23 -0.25
N LEU A 68 14.07 -4.94 -0.24
CA LEU A 68 15.07 -3.87 -0.32
C LEU A 68 15.53 -3.39 1.06
N ALA A 69 14.64 -3.46 2.06
CA ALA A 69 14.95 -3.13 3.45
C ALA A 69 14.00 -3.86 4.42
N GLY A 70 14.46 -4.09 5.66
CA GLY A 70 13.68 -4.76 6.72
C GLY A 70 13.81 -6.29 6.71
N PRO A 71 12.94 -7.00 7.45
CA PRO A 71 12.92 -8.47 7.47
C PRO A 71 12.70 -9.06 6.08
N ILE A 72 13.36 -10.20 5.80
CA ILE A 72 13.22 -10.89 4.52
C ILE A 72 11.78 -11.36 4.33
N THR A 73 11.17 -10.95 3.21
CA THR A 73 9.89 -11.48 2.75
C THR A 73 10.14 -12.63 1.77
N PRO A 74 9.38 -13.75 1.86
CA PRO A 74 9.47 -14.85 0.90
C PRO A 74 9.27 -14.38 -0.55
N MET A 75 9.94 -15.04 -1.49
CA MET A 75 9.85 -14.69 -2.93
C MET A 75 8.41 -14.71 -3.45
N ASP A 76 7.62 -15.67 -2.99
CA ASP A 76 6.18 -15.75 -3.20
C ASP A 76 5.49 -15.61 -1.85
N PHE A 77 4.52 -14.70 -1.75
CA PHE A 77 3.82 -14.46 -0.48
C PHE A 77 2.37 -14.00 -0.70
N VAL A 78 1.59 -14.14 0.36
CA VAL A 78 0.22 -13.64 0.45
C VAL A 78 0.18 -12.59 1.54
N ALA A 79 -0.49 -11.47 1.28
CA ALA A 79 -0.70 -10.44 2.27
C ALA A 79 -2.12 -9.89 2.21
N ARG A 80 -2.63 -9.50 3.38
CA ARG A 80 -3.81 -8.65 3.49
C ARG A 80 -3.49 -7.30 2.86
N VAL A 81 -4.41 -6.77 2.08
CA VAL A 81 -4.21 -5.51 1.40
C VAL A 81 -5.51 -4.72 1.38
N GLU A 82 -5.42 -3.42 1.63
CA GLU A 82 -6.56 -2.52 1.50
C GLU A 82 -6.67 -1.97 0.07
N MET A 83 -7.78 -2.21 -0.63
CA MET A 83 -8.03 -1.70 -1.98
C MET A 83 -9.51 -1.51 -2.26
N GLY A 84 -9.84 -0.59 -3.17
CA GLY A 84 -11.22 -0.35 -3.62
C GLY A 84 -11.72 -1.36 -4.65
N SER A 85 -10.81 -2.04 -5.36
CA SER A 85 -11.14 -3.06 -6.35
C SER A 85 -9.95 -4.00 -6.60
N PRO A 86 -10.19 -5.25 -7.00
CA PRO A 86 -9.15 -6.18 -7.47
C PRO A 86 -8.29 -5.62 -8.61
N TRP A 87 -7.09 -6.18 -8.78
CA TRP A 87 -6.26 -5.90 -9.94
C TRP A 87 -6.79 -6.61 -11.19
N ILE A 88 -6.84 -5.89 -12.31
CA ILE A 88 -7.33 -6.44 -13.59
C ILE A 88 -6.24 -7.14 -14.42
N ARG A 89 -4.98 -7.06 -14.00
CA ARG A 89 -3.79 -7.64 -14.67
C ARG A 89 -2.60 -7.68 -13.70
N PRO A 90 -1.46 -8.30 -14.07
CA PRO A 90 -0.26 -8.24 -13.25
C PRO A 90 0.32 -6.83 -13.22
N TYR A 91 0.74 -6.38 -12.04
CA TYR A 91 1.43 -5.11 -11.83
C TYR A 91 2.70 -5.34 -11.02
N ARG A 92 3.81 -4.73 -11.44
CA ARG A 92 5.01 -4.61 -10.60
C ARG A 92 4.85 -3.42 -9.68
N LEU A 93 4.92 -3.67 -8.37
CA LEU A 93 4.60 -2.69 -7.33
C LEU A 93 5.73 -2.63 -6.30
N ALA A 94 5.90 -1.44 -5.72
CA ALA A 94 6.59 -1.28 -4.45
C ALA A 94 5.57 -1.35 -3.31
N LEU A 95 5.92 -2.06 -2.25
CA LEU A 95 5.06 -2.40 -1.13
C LEU A 95 5.79 -2.12 0.19
N ILE A 96 5.08 -1.58 1.18
CA ILE A 96 5.48 -1.63 2.58
C ILE A 96 4.64 -2.69 3.27
N VAL A 97 5.29 -3.77 3.71
CA VAL A 97 4.66 -4.95 4.28
C VAL A 97 4.96 -5.01 5.78
N GLU A 98 3.92 -5.06 6.61
CA GLU A 98 4.01 -5.39 8.03
C GLU A 98 3.95 -6.90 8.22
N GLN A 99 4.99 -7.47 8.83
CA GLN A 99 5.03 -8.85 9.29
C GLN A 99 4.28 -8.97 10.61
N ARG A 100 3.29 -9.87 10.66
CA ARG A 100 2.39 -10.02 11.81
C ARG A 100 2.50 -11.43 12.37
N PRO A 101 3.28 -11.66 13.43
CA PRO A 101 3.45 -13.00 14.00
C PRO A 101 2.11 -13.68 14.28
N GLY A 102 1.91 -14.88 13.73
CA GLY A 102 0.67 -15.66 13.88
C GLY A 102 -0.52 -15.17 13.03
N LYS A 103 -0.33 -14.23 12.10
CA LYS A 103 -1.37 -13.71 11.18
C LYS A 103 -0.78 -13.51 9.78
N GLU A 104 -1.64 -13.32 8.78
CA GLU A 104 -1.14 -12.93 7.45
C GLU A 104 -0.46 -11.55 7.52
N PRO A 105 0.64 -11.34 6.76
CA PRO A 105 1.23 -10.02 6.59
C PRO A 105 0.21 -9.00 6.08
N LEU A 106 0.47 -7.72 6.33
CA LEU A 106 -0.40 -6.63 5.92
C LEU A 106 0.36 -5.61 5.07
N VAL A 107 -0.16 -5.32 3.88
CA VAL A 107 0.34 -4.21 3.06
C VAL A 107 -0.14 -2.90 3.65
N ARG A 108 0.78 -2.13 4.23
CA ARG A 108 0.53 -0.82 4.84
C ARG A 108 0.48 0.30 3.82
N ALA A 109 1.25 0.17 2.74
CA ALA A 109 1.23 1.08 1.61
C ALA A 109 1.66 0.35 0.34
N MET A 110 1.16 0.79 -0.80
CA MET A 110 1.60 0.33 -2.12
C MET A 110 1.67 1.48 -3.12
N THR A 111 2.57 1.37 -4.08
CA THR A 111 2.64 2.29 -5.23
C THR A 111 3.20 1.57 -6.47
N GLY A 112 2.72 1.97 -7.64
CA GLY A 112 3.23 1.47 -8.92
C GLY A 112 4.45 2.25 -9.42
N PHE A 113 5.21 1.63 -10.33
CA PHE A 113 6.33 2.27 -11.00
C PHE A 113 5.85 3.20 -12.13
N SER A 114 6.39 4.42 -12.15
CA SER A 114 6.18 5.37 -13.23
C SER A 114 6.98 4.95 -14.47
N GLN A 115 6.31 4.84 -15.61
CA GLN A 115 6.94 4.53 -16.90
C GLN A 115 7.97 5.60 -17.33
N ARG A 116 7.81 6.85 -16.88
CA ARG A 116 8.71 7.95 -17.26
C ARG A 116 10.02 7.93 -16.47
N SER A 117 9.94 7.61 -15.17
CA SER A 117 11.08 7.73 -14.26
C SER A 117 11.65 6.39 -13.80
N GLY A 118 10.95 5.28 -14.02
CA GLY A 118 11.34 3.96 -13.49
C GLY A 118 11.31 3.88 -11.96
N LYS A 119 10.57 4.80 -11.31
CA LYS A 119 10.50 4.91 -9.84
C LYS A 119 9.07 4.71 -9.34
N ALA A 120 8.97 4.11 -8.16
CA ALA A 120 7.73 4.05 -7.38
C ALA A 120 7.95 4.86 -6.09
N CYS A 121 7.10 5.86 -5.83
CA CYS A 121 7.31 6.80 -4.73
C CYS A 121 6.12 6.84 -3.78
N PHE A 122 6.38 6.56 -2.50
CA PHE A 122 5.41 6.71 -1.42
C PHE A 122 5.42 8.15 -0.92
N GLN A 123 4.26 8.80 -0.99
CA GLN A 123 4.11 10.17 -0.52
C GLN A 123 4.10 10.23 1.01
N ALA A 124 4.48 11.37 1.58
CA ALA A 124 4.60 11.56 3.02
C ALA A 124 3.33 11.14 3.81
N GLY A 125 2.14 11.40 3.25
CA GLY A 125 0.88 10.97 3.86
C GLY A 125 0.72 9.46 4.00
N GLN A 126 1.24 8.68 3.04
CA GLN A 126 1.20 7.20 3.08
C GLN A 126 2.21 6.61 4.08
N LEU A 127 3.23 7.39 4.44
CA LEU A 127 4.26 7.01 5.41
C LEU A 127 3.91 7.47 6.83
N SER A 128 2.89 8.33 6.96
CA SER A 128 2.44 8.85 8.24
C SER A 128 1.96 7.70 9.13
N GLY A 129 2.48 7.64 10.36
CA GLY A 129 2.17 6.57 11.32
C GLY A 129 2.93 5.25 11.13
N LEU A 130 3.94 5.20 10.24
CA LEU A 130 4.86 4.06 10.16
C LEU A 130 6.15 4.27 10.96
N ARG A 131 6.51 5.54 11.24
CA ARG A 131 7.76 5.96 11.93
C ARG A 131 8.99 5.15 11.51
N TRP A 132 9.10 4.90 10.21
CA TRP A 132 10.12 4.03 9.64
C TRP A 132 10.82 4.72 8.47
N SER A 133 12.14 4.58 8.42
CA SER A 133 13.01 5.21 7.43
C SER A 133 13.97 4.17 6.87
N PRO A 134 13.54 3.37 5.88
CA PRO A 134 14.43 2.39 5.26
C PRO A 134 15.50 3.08 4.43
N GLU A 135 16.67 2.46 4.38
CA GLU A 135 17.83 2.88 3.60
C GLU A 135 18.41 1.66 2.90
N GLY A 136 19.05 1.86 1.75
CA GLY A 136 19.67 0.78 0.98
C GLY A 136 19.78 1.08 -0.51
N PRO A 137 20.39 0.16 -1.28
CA PRO A 137 20.53 0.32 -2.72
C PRO A 137 19.17 0.46 -3.42
N GLY A 138 19.07 1.42 -4.35
CA GLY A 138 17.84 1.68 -5.08
C GLY A 138 16.74 2.41 -4.29
N ILE A 139 17.00 2.80 -3.04
CA ILE A 139 16.09 3.60 -2.20
C ILE A 139 16.58 5.04 -2.16
N SER A 140 15.71 6.01 -2.47
CA SER A 140 16.01 7.45 -2.39
C SER A 140 14.92 8.22 -1.66
N ARG A 141 15.25 9.43 -1.22
CA ARG A 141 14.29 10.41 -0.69
C ARG A 141 14.22 11.63 -1.59
N GLU A 142 13.03 11.91 -2.12
CA GLU A 142 12.80 12.99 -3.08
C GLU A 142 11.63 13.84 -2.61
N ALA A 143 11.88 15.10 -2.25
CA ALA A 143 10.86 16.03 -1.75
C ALA A 143 9.97 15.47 -0.62
N GLY A 144 10.56 14.66 0.28
CA GLY A 144 9.85 14.02 1.40
C GLY A 144 9.16 12.69 1.06
N ALA A 145 9.13 12.29 -0.21
CA ALA A 145 8.69 10.96 -0.61
C ALA A 145 9.82 9.92 -0.46
N LEU A 146 9.45 8.68 -0.16
CA LEU A 146 10.34 7.52 -0.23
C LEU A 146 10.18 6.89 -1.62
N CYS A 147 11.25 6.89 -2.41
CA CYS A 147 11.23 6.35 -3.76
C CYS A 147 12.10 5.10 -3.86
N VAL A 148 11.64 4.15 -4.68
CA VAL A 148 12.41 2.96 -5.06
C VAL A 148 12.55 2.89 -6.57
N SER A 149 13.76 2.56 -7.02
CA SER A 149 14.10 2.38 -8.42
C SER A 149 14.06 0.91 -8.80
N GLU A 150 13.61 0.62 -10.03
CA GLU A 150 13.46 -0.75 -10.53
C GLU A 150 14.83 -1.46 -10.72
N THR A 151 15.89 -0.66 -10.87
CA THR A 151 17.27 -1.12 -11.01
C THR A 151 18.09 -0.63 -9.81
N PRO A 152 18.84 -1.49 -9.10
CA PRO A 152 19.94 -1.02 -8.27
C PRO A 152 20.90 -0.30 -9.21
N GLN A 153 21.10 1.01 -9.07
CA GLN A 153 22.12 1.71 -9.84
C GLN A 153 23.46 1.04 -9.53
N ALA A 154 23.99 0.30 -10.50
CA ALA A 154 25.36 -0.16 -10.48
C ALA A 154 26.25 1.07 -10.66
N GLY A 155 26.75 1.61 -9.55
CA GLY A 155 27.94 2.45 -9.48
C GLY A 155 27.81 3.86 -10.06
N ASP A 156 27.74 4.84 -9.17
CA ASP A 156 28.49 6.10 -9.31
C ASP A 156 30.01 5.81 -9.23
N ALA A 157 30.49 5.00 -10.17
CA ALA A 157 31.89 4.62 -10.32
C ALA A 157 32.30 4.86 -11.78
N GLN A 158 32.20 6.11 -12.22
CA GLN A 158 33.14 6.63 -13.22
C GLN A 158 33.68 7.95 -12.70
N GLY A 159 34.75 7.80 -11.92
CA GLY A 159 35.67 8.87 -11.62
C GLY A 159 36.10 9.56 -12.91
N SER A 160 36.04 10.89 -12.84
CA SER A 160 36.83 11.82 -13.62
C SER A 160 38.17 11.21 -14.03
N ASN A 161 38.31 10.85 -15.31
CA ASN A 161 39.63 10.65 -15.90
C ASN A 161 40.01 11.94 -16.61
N SER A 162 40.53 12.87 -15.82
CA SER A 162 41.29 14.01 -16.28
C SER A 162 42.71 13.52 -16.62
N GLY A 163 43.13 13.74 -17.87
CA GLY A 163 44.53 13.81 -18.26
C GLY A 163 45.15 12.54 -18.83
N ARG A 164 45.33 12.50 -20.15
CA ARG A 164 46.56 12.95 -20.84
C ARG A 164 46.36 12.94 -22.34
#